data_AF-A0A7X7MWC8-F1
#
_entry.id   AF-A0A7X7MWC8-F1
#
_cell.length_a   1.000
_cell.length_b   1.000
_cell.length_c   1.000
_cell.angle_alpha   90.00
_cell.angle_beta   90.00
_cell.angle_gamma   90.00
#
_symmetry.space_group_name_H-M   'P 1'
#
loop_
_entity.id
_entity.type
_entity.pdbx_description
1 polymer ?
#
loop_
_entity_poly.entity_id
_entity_poly.type
_entity_poly.pdbx_seq_one_letter_code
_entity_poly.pdbx_strand_id
1 'polypeptide(L)' 'MSCRVLKRGMEEFILDTIVNTAKDAGYEKVIGEYIETPKNAMVKDLYQRLGFIPQGENVYMTNVSEYRFHKTMITKETEE' A
#
# COMPACT_ATOMS: atom_id res chain seq x y z
N MET A 1 -10.31 -1.97 8.96
CA MET A 1 -10.92 -2.75 7.84
C MET A 1 -11.70 -3.92 8.44
N SER A 2 -12.95 -4.15 8.02
CA SER A 2 -13.67 -5.38 8.40
C SER A 2 -13.29 -6.54 7.48
N CYS A 3 -13.46 -7.78 7.91
CA CYS A 3 -13.13 -8.96 7.08
C CYS A 3 -13.90 -9.01 5.74
N ARG A 4 -14.96 -8.20 5.59
CA ARG A 4 -15.79 -8.14 4.38
C ARG A 4 -15.12 -7.40 3.21
N VAL A 5 -14.12 -6.56 3.49
CA VAL A 5 -13.42 -5.75 2.46
C VAL A 5 -12.00 -6.23 2.16
N LEU A 6 -11.42 -7.08 3.02
CA LEU A 6 -10.09 -7.64 2.79
C LEU A 6 -10.05 -8.49 1.52
N LYS A 7 -8.95 -8.39 0.78
CA LYS A 7 -8.73 -9.07 -0.52
C LYS A 7 -9.73 -8.69 -1.62
N ARG A 8 -10.44 -7.57 -1.48
CA ARG A 8 -11.36 -7.04 -2.51
C ARG A 8 -10.79 -5.83 -3.24
N GLY A 9 -9.47 -5.63 -3.20
CA GLY A 9 -8.81 -4.49 -3.85
C GLY A 9 -8.64 -3.27 -2.95
N MET A 10 -9.05 -3.34 -1.67
CA MET A 10 -8.96 -2.18 -0.76
C MET A 10 -7.50 -1.90 -0.41
N GLU A 11 -6.72 -2.94 -0.18
CA GLU A 11 -5.33 -2.81 0.20
C GLU A 11 -4.49 -2.23 -0.96
N GLU A 12 -4.73 -2.71 -2.17
CA GLU A 12 -4.20 -2.16 -3.41
C GLU A 12 -4.58 -0.68 -3.57
N PHE A 13 -5.86 -0.36 -3.40
CA PHE A 13 -6.39 1.00 -3.54
C PHE A 13 -5.76 1.98 -2.52
N ILE A 14 -5.59 1.54 -1.27
CA ILE A 14 -4.97 2.37 -0.22
C ILE A 14 -3.51 2.65 -0.57
N LEU A 15 -2.71 1.61 -0.88
CA LEU A 15 -1.29 1.83 -1.19
C LEU A 15 -1.10 2.64 -2.47
N ASP A 16 -1.87 2.35 -3.51
CA ASP A 16 -1.86 3.12 -4.75
C ASP A 16 -2.19 4.59 -4.49
N THR A 17 -3.17 4.87 -3.62
CA THR A 17 -3.49 6.24 -3.21
C THR A 17 -2.33 6.90 -2.48
N ILE A 18 -1.69 6.22 -1.52
CA ILE A 18 -0.55 6.75 -0.77
C ILE A 18 0.60 7.08 -1.72
N VAL A 19 0.95 6.17 -2.63
CA VAL A 19 2.05 6.38 -3.58
C VAL A 19 1.71 7.50 -4.57
N ASN A 20 0.45 7.60 -5.02
CA ASN A 20 0.03 8.71 -5.87
C ASN A 20 0.13 10.06 -5.14
N THR A 21 -0.31 10.15 -3.89
CA THR A 21 -0.15 11.37 -3.08
C THR A 21 1.33 11.72 -2.89
N ALA A 22 2.19 10.71 -2.66
CA ALA A 22 3.63 10.94 -2.56
C ALA A 22 4.22 11.47 -3.88
N LYS A 23 3.77 10.92 -5.02
CA LYS A 23 4.15 11.37 -6.36
C LYS A 23 3.73 12.82 -6.63
N ASP A 24 2.49 13.16 -6.33
CA ASP A 24 1.93 14.50 -6.56
C ASP A 24 2.64 15.56 -5.70
N ALA A 25 3.11 15.17 -4.51
CA ALA A 25 3.89 16.02 -3.63
C ALA A 25 5.41 16.03 -3.95
N GLY A 26 5.87 15.29 -4.96
CA GLY A 26 7.26 15.27 -5.40
C GLY A 26 8.22 14.44 -4.54
N TYR A 27 7.72 13.50 -3.74
CA TYR A 27 8.56 12.59 -2.97
C TYR A 27 9.10 11.44 -3.85
N GLU A 28 10.32 11.01 -3.58
CA GLU A 28 10.97 9.95 -4.34
C GLU A 28 10.65 8.54 -3.81
N LYS A 29 10.35 8.42 -2.52
CA LYS A 29 10.26 7.13 -1.81
C LYS A 29 9.10 7.11 -0.84
N VAL A 30 8.48 5.94 -0.71
CA VAL A 30 7.51 5.63 0.35
C VAL A 30 8.08 4.51 1.20
N ILE A 31 8.07 4.71 2.51
CA ILE A 31 8.54 3.74 3.50
C ILE A 31 7.33 3.30 4.33
N GLY A 32 7.17 1.99 4.49
CA GLY A 32 6.15 1.36 5.32
C GLY A 32 6.79 0.47 6.38
N GLU A 33 6.12 0.34 7.52
CA GLU A 33 6.54 -0.53 8.62
C GLU A 33 5.45 -1.55 8.93
N TYR A 34 5.82 -2.82 9.11
CA TYR A 34 4.92 -3.88 9.52
C TYR A 34 5.16 -4.29 10.98
N ILE A 35 4.32 -3.81 11.88
CA ILE A 35 4.36 -4.21 13.29
C ILE A 35 3.45 -5.43 13.49
N GLU A 36 4.04 -6.61 13.70
CA GLU A 36 3.29 -7.85 13.85
C GLU A 36 2.43 -7.85 15.13
N THR A 37 1.18 -8.27 14.97
CA THR A 37 0.23 -8.54 16.05
C THR A 37 -0.58 -9.78 15.72
N PRO A 38 -1.20 -10.45 16.71
CA PRO A 38 -2.07 -11.60 16.43
C PRO A 38 -3.24 -11.28 15.48
N LYS A 39 -3.64 -10.00 15.37
CA LYS A 39 -4.77 -9.56 14.57
C LYS A 39 -4.42 -9.27 13.09
N ASN A 40 -3.15 -9.04 12.76
CA ASN A 40 -2.73 -8.62 11.42
C ASN A 40 -1.78 -9.63 10.72
N ALA A 41 -1.61 -10.83 11.28
CA ALA A 41 -0.80 -11.89 10.67
C ALA A 41 -1.23 -12.21 9.22
N MET A 42 -2.52 -12.06 8.91
CA MET A 42 -3.06 -12.31 7.57
C MET A 42 -2.57 -11.34 6.48
N VAL A 43 -1.95 -10.22 6.85
CA VAL A 43 -1.41 -9.20 5.92
C VAL A 43 0.11 -9.04 6.04
N LYS A 44 0.81 -10.01 6.65
CA LYS A 44 2.28 -9.94 6.84
C LYS A 44 3.07 -9.70 5.54
N ASP A 45 2.59 -10.27 4.43
CA ASP A 45 3.26 -10.18 3.13
C ASP A 45 2.69 -9.05 2.25
N LEU A 46 1.88 -8.15 2.83
CA LEU A 46 1.15 -7.13 2.06
C LEU A 46 2.09 -6.22 1.27
N TYR A 47 3.10 -5.67 1.94
CA TYR A 47 4.06 -4.75 1.32
C TYR A 47 4.80 -5.41 0.16
N GLN A 48 5.29 -6.64 0.35
CA GLN A 48 5.99 -7.39 -0.69
C GLN A 48 5.08 -7.68 -1.89
N ARG A 49 3.84 -8.11 -1.63
CA ARG A 49 2.85 -8.39 -2.68
C ARG A 49 2.53 -7.15 -3.52
N LEU A 50 2.62 -5.96 -2.93
CA LEU A 50 2.29 -4.69 -3.56
C LEU A 50 3.54 -3.94 -4.05
N GLY A 51 4.68 -4.62 -4.19
CA GLY A 51 5.86 -4.07 -4.86
C GLY A 51 6.84 -3.30 -3.96
N PHE A 52 6.66 -3.31 -2.64
CA PHE A 52 7.66 -2.78 -1.72
C PHE A 52 8.75 -3.83 -1.46
N ILE A 53 9.99 -3.34 -1.32
CA ILE A 53 11.18 -4.14 -1.10
C ILE A 53 11.59 -4.01 0.38
N PRO A 54 11.87 -5.13 1.09
CA PRO A 54 12.34 -5.07 2.48
C PRO A 54 13.67 -4.34 2.58
N GLN A 55 13.83 -3.50 3.61
CA GLN A 55 15.03 -2.70 3.90
C GLN A 55 15.63 -3.01 5.29
N GLY A 56 15.01 -3.88 6.06
CA GLY A 56 15.46 -4.25 7.39
C GLY A 56 14.43 -5.15 8.09
N GLU A 57 14.51 -5.23 9.41
CA GLU A 57 13.47 -5.90 10.21
C GLU A 57 12.20 -5.05 10.18
N ASN A 58 11.16 -5.55 9.51
CA ASN A 58 9.83 -4.94 9.39
C ASN A 58 9.69 -3.67 8.56
N VAL A 59 10.77 -3.14 8.00
CA VAL A 59 10.76 -1.93 7.15
C VAL A 59 10.73 -2.31 5.67
N TYR A 60 9.85 -1.67 4.92
CA TYR A 60 9.64 -1.88 3.49
C TYR A 60 9.67 -0.54 2.75
N MET A 61 10.21 -0.53 1.54
CA MET A 61 10.36 0.70 0.74
C MET A 61 10.01 0.46 -0.72
N THR A 62 9.41 1.46 -1.37
CA THR A 62 9.29 1.51 -2.83
C THR A 62 9.74 2.88 -3.35
N ASN A 63 10.32 2.89 -4.55
CA ASN A 63 10.52 4.11 -5.31
C ASN A 63 9.20 4.51 -5.97
N VAL A 64 8.83 5.78 -5.87
CA VAL A 64 7.58 6.30 -6.41
C VAL A 64 7.58 6.26 -7.95
N SER A 65 8.74 6.49 -8.57
CA SER A 65 8.93 6.47 -10.03
C SER A 65 8.79 5.07 -10.64
N GLU A 66 9.12 4.02 -9.87
CA GLU A 66 9.12 2.63 -10.34
C GLU A 66 7.88 1.85 -9.89
N TYR A 67 7.05 2.47 -9.05
CA TYR A 67 5.85 1.84 -8.50
C TYR A 67 4.83 1.52 -9.60
N ARG A 68 4.35 0.27 -9.61
CA ARG A 68 3.32 -0.20 -10.55
C ARG A 68 1.96 -0.16 -9.88
N PHE A 69 1.11 0.75 -10.34
CA PHE A 69 -0.27 0.84 -9.88
C PHE A 69 -1.08 -0.39 -10.24
N HIS A 70 -1.98 -0.77 -9.35
CA HIS A 70 -2.83 -1.92 -9.47
C HIS A 70 -4.16 -1.53 -10.12
N LYS A 71 -4.72 -2.44 -10.91
CA LYS A 71 -6.08 -2.25 -11.41
C LYS A 71 -7.06 -2.51 -10.27
N THR A 72 -7.65 -1.45 -9.74
CA THR A 72 -8.71 -1.55 -8.72
C THR A 72 -10.07 -1.20 -9.34
N MET A 73 -11.15 -1.78 -8.80
CA MET A 73 -12.54 -1.41 -9.17
C MET A 73 -13.14 -0.40 -8.18
N ILE A 74 -12.33 0.14 -7.27
CA ILE A 74 -12.74 1.06 -6.22
C ILE A 74 -12.52 2.47 -6.75
N THR A 75 -13.58 3.26 -6.82
CA THR A 75 -13.53 4.65 -7.26
C THR A 75 -13.54 5.59 -6.06
N LYS A 76 -12.75 6.65 -6.12
CA LYS A 76 -12.89 7.77 -5.17
C LYS A 76 -14.14 8.55 -5.56
N GLU A 77 -15.04 8.76 -4.60
CA GLU A 77 -16.03 9.83 -4.76
C GLU A 77 -15.26 11.15 -4.81
N THR A 78 -15.47 11.92 -5.87
CA THR A 78 -14.90 13.26 -6.01
C THR A 78 -15.99 14.20 -5.57
N GLU A 79 -15.79 14.89 -4.45
CA GLU A 79 -16.65 16.02 -4.07
C GLU A 79 -16.30 17.19 -5.01
N GLU A 80 -17.24 17.56 -5.89
CA GLU A 80 -17.19 18.78 -6.71
C GLU A 80 -17.56 20.02 -5.89
#